data_AF-A0A3A0BUB0-F1
#
_entry.id   AF-A0A3A0BUB0-F1
#
_cell.length_a   1.000
_cell.length_b   1.000
_cell.length_c   1.000
_cell.angle_alpha   90.00
_cell.angle_beta   90.00
_cell.angle_gamma   90.00
#
_symmetry.space_group_name_H-M   'P 1'
#
loop_
_entity.id
_entity.type
_entity.pdbx_description
1 polymer ?
#
loop_
_entity_poly.entity_id
_entity_poly.type
_entity_poly.pdbx_seq_one_letter_code
_entity_poly.pdbx_strand_id
1 'polypeptide(L)'
;MTTAVLCPYLGASVELTDERHQHILDKHPDLLPDHFDQLAETITEPDEIGQDTRFPSTYLFARWHDDIRDGKNLVVVVVSDPAPAARHWIVTAYLSHQVRQGETLWKRN
;
A
#
# COMPACT_ATOMS: atom_id res chain seq x y z
N MET A 1 16.74 7.60 3.80
CA MET A 1 16.43 8.12 2.45
C MET A 1 14.98 7.80 2.16
N THR A 2 14.21 8.72 1.55
CA THR A 2 12.83 8.41 1.16
C THR A 2 12.82 7.63 -0.16
N THR A 3 12.17 6.48 -0.19
CA THR A 3 11.92 5.73 -1.43
C THR A 3 10.59 6.17 -2.02
N ALA A 4 10.50 6.26 -3.34
CA ALA A 4 9.27 6.64 -4.04
C ALA A 4 8.91 5.61 -5.11
N VAL A 5 7.64 5.20 -5.14
CA VAL A 5 7.10 4.24 -6.12
C VAL A 5 6.05 4.95 -6.95
N LEU A 6 6.12 4.87 -8.28
CA LEU A 6 5.10 5.46 -9.15
C LEU A 6 3.77 4.71 -8.97
N CYS A 7 2.68 5.42 -8.72
CA CYS A 7 1.35 4.84 -8.63
C CYS A 7 0.49 5.30 -9.82
N PRO A 8 0.21 4.41 -10.79
CA PRO A 8 -0.62 4.75 -11.95
C PRO A 8 -2.04 5.20 -11.57
N TYR A 9 -2.63 4.61 -10.54
CA TYR A 9 -3.99 4.96 -10.09
C TYR A 9 -4.08 6.41 -9.55
N LEU A 10 -3.09 6.83 -8.77
CA LEU A 10 -3.02 8.19 -8.24
C LEU A 10 -2.41 9.20 -9.23
N GLY A 11 -1.81 8.72 -10.32
CA GLY A 11 -1.11 9.56 -11.30
C GLY A 11 0.15 10.24 -10.75
N ALA A 12 0.70 9.75 -9.63
CA ALA A 12 1.80 10.37 -8.90
C ALA A 12 2.64 9.33 -8.15
N SER A 13 3.80 9.74 -7.62
CA SER A 13 4.62 8.87 -6.78
C SER A 13 4.09 8.80 -5.35
N VAL A 14 4.20 7.62 -4.75
CA VAL A 14 3.91 7.35 -3.35
C VAL A 14 5.22 7.17 -2.60
N GLU A 15 5.40 7.93 -1.53
CA GLU A 15 6.59 7.94 -0.70
C GLU A 15 6.54 6.88 0.40
N LEU A 16 7.65 6.17 0.60
CA LEU A 16 7.95 5.46 1.84
C LEU A 16 9.11 6.17 2.54
N THR A 17 8.80 6.87 3.64
CA THR A 17 9.82 7.52 4.48
C THR A 17 10.54 6.48 5.33
N ASP A 18 11.77 6.77 5.78
CA ASP A 18 12.52 5.87 6.68
C ASP A 18 11.74 5.56 7.96
N GLU A 19 11.06 6.56 8.52
CA GLU A 19 10.22 6.40 9.71
C GLU A 19 9.12 5.36 9.48
N ARG A 20 8.48 5.42 8.31
CA ARG A 20 7.39 4.49 7.95
C ARG A 20 7.92 3.13 7.53
N HIS A 21 9.07 3.08 6.88
CA HIS A 21 9.78 1.83 6.62
C HIS A 21 10.10 1.11 7.93
N GLN A 22 10.69 1.81 8.91
CA GLN A 22 11.00 1.23 10.22
C GLN A 22 9.73 0.81 10.98
N HIS A 23 8.68 1.63 10.92
CA HIS A 23 7.39 1.27 11.51
C HIS A 23 6.83 -0.05 10.96
N ILE A 24 6.89 -0.24 9.64
CA ILE A 24 6.46 -1.49 9.00
C ILE A 24 7.37 -2.65 9.41
N LEU A 25 8.69 -2.45 9.43
CA LEU A 25 9.65 -3.46 9.90
C LEU A 25 9.34 -3.93 11.34
N ASP A 26 9.03 -2.98 12.24
CA ASP A 26 8.77 -3.27 13.65
C ASP A 26 7.39 -3.91 13.89
N LYS A 27 6.36 -3.53 13.10
CA LYS A 27 4.96 -3.98 13.28
C LYS A 27 4.59 -5.17 12.41
N HIS A 28 5.22 -5.31 11.26
CA HIS A 28 4.98 -6.32 10.24
C HIS A 28 6.33 -6.91 9.77
N PRO A 29 7.08 -7.55 10.68
CA PRO A 29 8.39 -8.15 10.36
C PRO A 29 8.27 -9.33 9.40
N ASP A 30 7.05 -9.80 9.12
CA ASP A 30 6.77 -10.80 8.10
C ASP A 30 6.67 -10.23 6.67
N LEU A 31 6.67 -8.90 6.53
CA LEU A 31 6.64 -8.21 5.26
C LEU A 31 8.01 -7.68 4.88
N LEU A 32 8.61 -6.83 5.71
CA LEU A 32 9.92 -6.24 5.45
C LEU A 32 11.03 -6.91 6.28
N PRO A 33 12.25 -7.03 5.73
CA PRO A 33 12.71 -6.46 4.45
C PRO A 33 12.43 -7.33 3.21
N ASP A 34 12.05 -8.58 3.38
CA ASP A 34 12.09 -9.60 2.32
C ASP A 34 11.09 -9.39 1.18
N HIS A 35 10.00 -8.64 1.40
CA HIS A 35 8.93 -8.45 0.43
C HIS A 35 8.74 -6.98 0.00
N PHE A 36 9.84 -6.22 -0.09
CA PHE A 36 9.80 -4.84 -0.56
C PHE A 36 9.34 -4.72 -2.02
N ASP A 37 9.79 -5.64 -2.89
CA ASP A 37 9.42 -5.62 -4.30
C ASP A 37 7.91 -5.85 -4.48
N GLN A 38 7.33 -6.81 -3.75
CA GLN A 38 5.90 -7.06 -3.74
C GLN A 38 5.10 -5.87 -3.20
N LEU A 39 5.65 -5.12 -2.23
CA LEU A 39 5.04 -3.87 -1.76
C LEU A 39 5.00 -2.82 -2.88
N ALA A 40 6.10 -2.65 -3.61
CA ALA A 40 6.15 -1.73 -4.75
C ALA A 40 5.18 -2.17 -5.87
N GLU A 41 5.13 -3.47 -6.17
CA GLU A 41 4.20 -4.07 -7.14
C GLU A 41 2.74 -3.84 -6.76
N THR A 42 2.39 -3.96 -5.48
CA THR A 42 1.03 -3.68 -5.00
C THR A 42 0.63 -2.22 -5.25
N ILE A 43 1.58 -1.27 -5.23
CA ILE A 43 1.31 0.13 -5.55
C ILE A 43 1.21 0.36 -7.06
N THR A 44 2.10 -0.24 -7.85
CA THR A 44 2.13 -0.05 -9.31
C THR A 44 0.98 -0.76 -10.01
N GLU A 45 0.63 -1.95 -9.53
CA GLU A 45 -0.30 -2.86 -10.15
C GLU A 45 -1.17 -3.57 -9.10
N PRO A 46 -2.09 -2.86 -8.41
CA PRO A 46 -3.01 -3.49 -7.46
C PRO A 46 -4.03 -4.41 -8.17
N ASP A 47 -4.56 -5.39 -7.43
CA ASP A 47 -5.75 -6.16 -7.82
C ASP A 47 -7.04 -5.48 -7.32
N GLU A 48 -6.96 -4.81 -6.17
CA GLU A 48 -8.07 -4.09 -5.57
C GLU A 48 -7.58 -2.77 -4.96
N ILE A 49 -8.39 -1.72 -5.08
CA ILE A 49 -8.19 -0.44 -4.41
C ILE A 49 -9.45 -0.10 -3.62
N GLY A 50 -9.28 0.02 -2.31
CA GLY A 50 -10.30 0.49 -1.38
C GLY A 50 -10.01 1.90 -0.86
N GLN A 51 -11.01 2.52 -0.25
CA GLN A 51 -10.89 3.79 0.45
C GLN A 51 -11.51 3.69 1.84
N ASP A 52 -10.83 4.24 2.84
CA ASP A 52 -11.37 4.28 4.19
C ASP A 52 -12.60 5.20 4.25
N THR A 53 -13.70 4.68 4.81
CA THR A 53 -14.98 5.40 4.86
C THR A 53 -15.01 6.52 5.88
N ARG A 54 -14.12 6.50 6.88
CA ARG A 54 -13.99 7.54 7.91
C ARG A 54 -12.93 8.58 7.53
N PHE A 55 -11.91 8.15 6.78
CA PHE A 55 -10.80 8.99 6.34
C PHE A 55 -10.63 8.90 4.82
N PRO A 56 -11.39 9.69 4.04
CA PRO A 56 -11.38 9.62 2.57
C PRO A 56 -10.02 9.91 1.91
N SER A 57 -9.06 10.49 2.64
CA SER A 57 -7.68 10.64 2.16
C SER A 57 -6.87 9.33 2.21
N THR A 58 -7.41 8.26 2.80
CA THR A 58 -6.72 6.98 2.99
C THR A 58 -7.21 5.96 1.98
N TYR A 59 -6.26 5.42 1.21
CA TYR A 59 -6.46 4.39 0.21
C TYR A 59 -5.78 3.09 0.64
N LEU A 60 -6.38 1.97 0.27
CA LEU A 60 -5.87 0.64 0.52
C LEU A 60 -5.63 -0.05 -0.81
N PHE A 61 -4.37 -0.23 -1.14
CA PHE A 61 -3.94 -0.98 -2.32
C PHE A 61 -3.72 -2.42 -1.90
N ALA A 62 -4.36 -3.36 -2.58
CA ALA A 62 -4.20 -4.77 -2.30
C ALA A 62 -3.86 -5.54 -3.56
N ARG A 63 -2.92 -6.48 -3.42
CA ARG A 63 -2.55 -7.45 -4.46
C ARG A 63 -2.32 -8.80 -3.83
N TRP A 64 -2.79 -9.85 -4.50
CA TRP A 64 -2.49 -11.23 -4.13
C TRP A 64 -1.11 -11.63 -4.66
N HIS A 65 -0.31 -12.24 -3.79
CA HIS A 65 1.04 -12.69 -4.09
C HIS A 65 1.15 -14.17 -3.73
N ASP A 66 1.29 -15.02 -4.75
CA ASP A 66 1.40 -16.49 -4.60
C ASP A 66 2.71 -16.92 -3.92
N ASP A 67 3.76 -16.12 -4.07
CA ASP A 67 5.10 -16.34 -3.54
C ASP A 67 5.25 -15.98 -2.05
N ILE A 68 4.27 -15.29 -1.47
CA ILE A 68 4.29 -14.91 -0.04
C ILE A 68 3.51 -15.94 0.79
N ARG A 69 4.25 -16.82 1.50
CA ARG A 69 3.74 -17.73 2.55
C ARG A 69 2.46 -18.48 2.18
N ASP A 70 2.53 -19.26 1.10
CA ASP A 70 1.41 -20.05 0.55
C ASP A 70 0.24 -19.20 0.03
N GLY A 71 0.55 -17.98 -0.44
CA GLY A 71 -0.43 -17.06 -0.99
C GLY A 71 -1.04 -16.12 0.05
N LYS A 72 -0.73 -14.83 -0.05
CA LYS A 72 -1.33 -13.79 0.81
C LYS A 72 -1.63 -12.53 0.02
N ASN A 73 -2.61 -11.76 0.49
CA ASN A 73 -2.75 -10.38 0.07
C ASN A 73 -1.71 -9.53 0.79
N LEU A 74 -0.96 -8.75 0.02
CA LEU A 74 -0.21 -7.63 0.56
C LEU A 74 -1.08 -6.39 0.44
N VAL A 75 -1.35 -5.74 1.57
CA VAL A 75 -2.13 -4.50 1.64
C VAL A 75 -1.20 -3.35 1.98
N VAL A 76 -1.19 -2.31 1.14
CA VAL A 76 -0.44 -1.07 1.34
C VAL A 76 -1.42 0.07 1.60
N VAL A 77 -1.25 0.73 2.74
CA VAL A 77 -2.11 1.85 3.15
C VAL A 77 -1.43 3.16 2.82
N VAL A 78 -2.05 3.93 1.93
CA VAL A 78 -1.53 5.20 1.41
C VAL A 78 -2.44 6.33 1.85
N VAL A 79 -1.86 7.36 2.48
CA VAL A 79 -2.56 8.63 2.69
C VAL A 79 -2.19 9.59 1.57
N SER A 80 -3.21 10.26 1.04
CA SER A 80 -3.10 11.27 0.00
C SER A 80 -3.53 12.63 0.53
N ASP A 81 -2.64 13.61 0.44
CA ASP A 81 -2.94 15.02 0.73
C ASP A 81 -2.94 15.81 -0.59
N PRO A 82 -4.12 16.20 -1.12
CA PRO A 82 -4.25 16.72 -2.47
C PRO A 82 -3.83 18.19 -2.65
N ALA A 83 -3.46 18.94 -1.60
CA ALA A 83 -3.13 20.36 -1.74
C ALA A 83 -2.08 20.86 -0.73
N PRO A 84 -1.22 21.84 -1.08
CA PRO A 84 -1.08 22.51 -2.39
C PRO A 84 -0.15 21.78 -3.39
N ALA A 85 0.60 20.77 -2.94
CA ALA A 85 1.31 19.83 -3.78
C ALA A 85 0.81 18.43 -3.40
N ALA A 86 0.20 17.71 -4.35
CA ALA A 86 -0.34 16.38 -4.10
C ALA A 86 0.77 15.47 -3.56
N ARG A 87 0.68 15.10 -2.29
CA ARG A 87 1.64 14.23 -1.62
C ARG A 87 0.96 12.94 -1.22
N HIS A 88 1.58 11.82 -1.56
CA HIS A 88 1.09 10.50 -1.23
C HIS A 88 2.17 9.77 -0.47
N TRP A 89 1.83 9.15 0.67
CA TRP A 89 2.80 8.40 1.45
C TRP A 89 2.20 7.17 2.09
N ILE A 90 3.02 6.14 2.25
CA ILE A 90 2.67 4.89 2.92
C ILE A 90 2.68 5.14 4.43
N VAL A 91 1.58 4.81 5.08
CA VAL A 91 1.44 4.89 6.55
C VAL A 91 1.73 3.55 7.21
N THR A 92 1.34 2.46 6.56
CA THR A 92 1.66 1.08 6.93
C THR A 92 1.45 0.15 5.74
N ALA A 93 1.99 -1.07 5.83
CA ALA A 93 1.71 -2.17 4.93
C ALA A 93 1.75 -3.48 5.69
N TYR A 94 0.91 -4.45 5.33
CA TYR A 94 0.80 -5.72 6.03
C TYR A 94 0.29 -6.85 5.14
N LEU A 95 0.57 -8.08 5.56
CA LEU A 95 0.04 -9.29 4.92
C LEU A 95 -1.31 -9.68 5.53
N SER A 96 -2.26 -10.08 4.69
CA SER A 96 -3.59 -10.49 5.12
C SER A 96 -4.14 -11.63 4.28
N HIS A 97 -4.98 -12.47 4.90
CA HIS A 97 -5.77 -13.49 4.18
C HIS A 97 -7.00 -12.87 3.49
N GLN A 98 -7.46 -11.70 3.92
CA GLN A 98 -8.63 -11.02 3.36
C GLN A 98 -8.38 -9.52 3.26
N VAL A 99 -8.75 -8.93 2.13
CA VAL A 99 -8.81 -7.47 1.98
C VAL A 99 -10.17 -7.05 2.54
N ARG A 100 -10.20 -6.56 3.78
CA ARG A 100 -11.43 -6.10 4.44
C ARG A 100 -11.20 -4.81 5.18
N GLN A 101 -11.08 -3.71 4.46
CA GLN A 101 -11.17 -2.36 5.02
C GLN A 101 -11.65 -1.38 3.94
N GLY A 102 -12.74 -0.66 4.23
CA GLY A 102 -13.22 0.43 3.39
C GLY A 102 -14.27 0.07 2.34
N GLU A 103 -14.61 1.07 1.53
CA GLU A 103 -15.39 0.95 0.29
C GLU A 103 -14.45 0.57 -0.86
N THR A 104 -14.81 -0.44 -1.65
CA THR A 104 -14.06 -0.80 -2.86
C THR A 104 -14.29 0.27 -3.94
N LEU A 105 -13.24 1.00 -4.31
CA LEU A 105 -13.29 1.99 -5.39
C LEU A 105 -13.02 1.36 -6.76
N TRP A 106 -12.12 0.39 -6.80
CA TRP A 106 -11.70 -0.23 -8.04
C TRP A 106 -11.25 -1.67 -7.83
N LYS A 107 -11.50 -2.53 -8.83
CA LYS A 107 -11.03 -3.91 -8.90
C LYS A 107 -10.52 -4.20 -10.31
N ARG A 108 -9.45 -4.98 -10.38
CA ARG A 108 -8.97 -5.60 -11.61
C ARG A 108 -10.02 -6.61 -12.09
N ASN A 109 -10.39 -6.51 -13.37
CA ASN A 109 -11.30 -7.44 -14.04
C ASN A 109 -10.56 -8.64 -14.60
#